data_AF-A0A109W576-F1
#
_entry.id   AF-A0A109W576-F1
#
_cell.length_a   1.000
_cell.length_b   1.000
_cell.length_c   1.000
_cell.angle_alpha   90.00
_cell.angle_beta   90.00
_cell.angle_gamma   90.00
#
_symmetry.space_group_name_H-M   'P 1'
#
loop_
_entity.id
_entity.type
_entity.pdbx_description
1 polymer ?
#
loop_
_entity_poly.entity_id
_entity_poly.type
_entity_poly.pdbx_seq_one_letter_code
_entity_poly.pdbx_strand_id
1 'polypeptide(L)'
;MEIQTNTNPLLDPYATGLEKSGEARARARTESQSDGERGDTVSVSQDALLLTEARRTAQNTPDVRADKVESLRIQVANGTYQPDSRLIAAGLVREEPGLFRI
;
A
#
# COMPACT_ATOMS: atom_id res chain seq x y z
N MET A 1 -30.05 22.99 -17.98
CA MET A 1 -29.66 21.57 -18.04
C MET A 1 -29.28 21.18 -16.62
N GLU A 2 -30.11 20.40 -15.94
CA GLU A 2 -29.84 19.90 -14.59
C GLU A 2 -29.24 18.50 -14.71
N ILE A 3 -28.04 18.30 -14.17
CA ILE A 3 -27.34 17.02 -14.25
C ILE A 3 -27.72 16.22 -13.00
N GLN A 4 -28.68 15.30 -13.13
CA GLN A 4 -29.04 14.39 -12.06
C GLN A 4 -28.00 13.26 -12.02
N THR A 5 -27.09 13.29 -11.04
CA THR A 5 -26.11 12.21 -10.82
C THR A 5 -26.72 11.17 -9.87
N ASN A 6 -27.28 10.12 -10.43
CA ASN A 6 -27.70 8.93 -9.68
C ASN A 6 -26.46 8.07 -9.37
N THR A 7 -25.80 8.32 -8.24
CA THR A 7 -24.67 7.51 -7.75
C THR A 7 -25.17 6.40 -6.83
N ASN A 8 -25.03 5.15 -7.26
CA ASN A 8 -25.36 3.96 -6.46
C ASN A 8 -24.49 3.91 -5.18
N PRO A 9 -25.10 3.75 -3.99
CA PRO A 9 -24.42 3.85 -2.69
C PRO A 9 -23.51 2.65 -2.34
N LEU A 10 -23.43 1.64 -3.20
CA LEU A 10 -22.64 0.42 -2.95
C LEU A 10 -21.13 0.63 -3.16
N LEU A 11 -20.71 1.70 -3.84
CA LEU A 11 -19.32 1.94 -4.23
C LEU A 11 -18.71 3.22 -3.61
N ASP A 12 -19.35 3.81 -2.60
CA ASP A 12 -18.81 5.01 -1.96
C ASP A 12 -18.10 4.67 -0.62
N PRO A 13 -16.76 4.57 -0.60
CA PRO A 13 -16.00 4.32 0.62
C PRO A 13 -16.04 5.49 1.62
N TYR A 14 -16.65 6.63 1.26
CA TYR A 14 -16.75 7.82 2.11
C TYR A 14 -18.13 7.98 2.79
N ALA A 15 -19.13 7.17 2.44
CA ALA A 15 -20.49 7.32 2.97
C ALA A 15 -20.64 6.86 4.44
N THR A 16 -19.68 6.11 4.99
CA THR A 16 -19.82 5.43 6.30
C THR A 16 -19.51 6.31 7.52
N GLY A 17 -19.03 7.54 7.33
CA GLY A 17 -18.52 8.39 8.42
C GLY A 17 -19.45 9.51 8.94
N LEU A 18 -20.58 9.78 8.28
CA LEU A 18 -21.34 11.01 8.51
C LEU A 18 -22.30 10.98 9.72
N GLU A 19 -22.94 9.83 10.02
CA GLU A 19 -23.99 9.79 11.05
C GLU A 19 -23.48 9.97 12.50
N LYS A 20 -22.25 9.53 12.81
CA LYS A 20 -21.74 9.57 14.20
C LYS A 20 -21.26 10.97 14.65
N SER A 21 -21.20 11.94 13.74
CA SER A 21 -20.60 13.26 13.97
C SER A 21 -21.59 14.37 14.32
N GLY A 22 -22.91 14.13 14.17
CA GLY A 22 -23.95 15.14 14.40
C GLY A 22 -24.17 15.47 15.87
N GLU A 23 -24.19 14.45 16.74
CA GLU A 23 -24.55 14.61 18.16
C GLU A 23 -23.43 15.26 18.99
N ALA A 24 -22.16 15.11 18.59
CA ALA A 24 -21.02 15.73 19.27
C ALA A 24 -20.84 17.21 18.90
N ARG A 25 -21.29 17.64 17.71
CA ARG A 25 -21.10 19.01 17.21
C ARG A 25 -22.08 20.04 17.82
N ALA A 26 -23.22 19.59 18.34
CA ALA A 26 -24.21 20.48 18.95
C ALA A 26 -23.75 21.05 20.32
N ARG A 27 -22.89 20.34 21.05
CA ARG A 27 -22.39 20.78 22.37
C ARG A 27 -21.12 21.64 22.29
N ALA A 28 -20.33 21.52 21.22
CA ALA A 28 -19.07 22.26 21.05
C ALA A 28 -19.22 23.65 20.41
N ARG A 29 -20.43 24.03 19.97
CA ARG A 29 -20.66 25.26 19.19
C ARG A 29 -20.91 26.51 20.04
N THR A 30 -20.91 26.40 21.36
CA THR A 30 -21.10 27.53 22.29
C THR A 30 -19.78 28.15 22.79
N GLU A 31 -18.63 27.49 22.64
CA GLU A 31 -17.38 27.93 23.30
C GLU A 31 -16.26 28.38 22.35
N SER A 32 -16.50 28.60 21.07
CA SER A 32 -15.42 28.93 20.11
C SER A 32 -15.71 30.13 19.23
N GLN A 33 -16.08 31.25 19.86
CA GLN A 33 -15.76 32.58 19.32
C GLN A 33 -14.38 32.98 19.84
N SER A 34 -13.33 32.60 19.11
CA SER A 34 -12.07 33.35 19.11
C SER A 34 -11.37 33.19 17.77
N ASP A 35 -10.78 34.32 17.43
CA ASP A 35 -10.16 34.79 16.19
C ASP A 35 -8.87 34.01 15.82
N GLY A 36 -8.49 34.05 14.54
CA GLY A 36 -7.18 33.57 14.07
C GLY A 36 -7.22 32.55 12.93
N GLU A 37 -6.98 33.02 11.71
CA GLU A 37 -6.36 32.31 10.58
C GLU A 37 -6.47 30.78 10.58
N ARG A 38 -7.63 30.24 10.16
CA ARG A 38 -7.72 28.81 9.81
C ARG A 38 -6.99 28.57 8.50
N GLY A 39 -5.69 28.28 8.61
CA GLY A 39 -4.90 27.72 7.52
C GLY A 39 -5.54 26.44 6.97
N ASP A 40 -5.31 26.19 5.69
CA ASP A 40 -5.83 25.03 4.97
C ASP A 40 -5.34 23.73 5.66
N THR A 41 -6.27 22.92 6.16
CA THR A 41 -5.96 21.73 6.95
C THR A 41 -6.00 20.50 6.05
N VAL A 42 -4.83 19.88 5.81
CA VAL A 42 -4.73 18.64 5.02
C VAL A 42 -4.80 17.44 5.95
N SER A 43 -5.80 16.57 5.75
CA SER A 43 -5.94 15.29 6.46
C SER A 43 -5.54 14.14 5.53
N VAL A 44 -4.47 13.42 5.86
CA VAL A 44 -3.99 12.26 5.10
C VAL A 44 -4.48 10.98 5.77
N SER A 45 -5.00 10.03 4.99
CA SER A 45 -5.43 8.73 5.51
C SER A 45 -4.22 7.87 5.91
N GLN A 46 -4.42 6.98 6.89
CA GLN A 46 -3.39 6.06 7.37
C GLN A 46 -2.89 5.12 6.25
N ASP A 47 -3.79 4.68 5.37
CA ASP A 47 -3.45 3.83 4.23
C ASP A 47 -2.56 4.56 3.21
N ALA A 48 -2.78 5.85 2.98
CA ALA A 48 -1.97 6.65 2.06
C ALA A 48 -0.53 6.82 2.59
N LEU A 49 -0.36 6.94 3.91
CA LEU A 49 0.96 6.96 4.54
C LEU A 49 1.69 5.62 4.36
N LEU A 50 1.00 4.50 4.62
CA LEU A 50 1.56 3.16 4.48
C LEU A 50 1.99 2.87 3.02
N LEU A 51 1.16 3.24 2.05
CA LEU A 51 1.49 3.07 0.63
C LEU A 51 2.70 3.92 0.22
N THR A 52 2.79 5.15 0.73
CA THR A 52 3.91 6.05 0.44
C THR A 52 5.22 5.51 1.02
N GLU A 53 5.18 4.96 2.23
CA GLU A 53 6.33 4.31 2.86
C GLU A 53 6.76 3.04 2.12
N ALA A 54 5.80 2.19 1.72
CA ALA A 54 6.07 1.00 0.93
C ALA A 54 6.73 1.35 -0.41
N ARG A 55 6.22 2.39 -1.10
CA ARG A 55 6.82 2.90 -2.34
C ARG A 55 8.22 3.46 -2.13
N ARG A 56 8.43 4.27 -1.09
CA ARG A 56 9.74 4.82 -0.75
C ARG A 56 10.75 3.71 -0.46
N THR A 57 10.33 2.69 0.29
CA THR A 57 11.17 1.52 0.59
C THR A 57 11.52 0.74 -0.68
N ALA A 58 10.55 0.51 -1.56
CA ALA A 58 10.80 -0.15 -2.84
C ALA A 58 11.78 0.63 -3.73
N GLN A 59 11.68 1.96 -3.77
CA GLN A 59 12.58 2.83 -4.55
C GLN A 59 13.99 2.90 -3.98
N ASN A 60 14.12 2.87 -2.65
CA ASN A 60 15.42 2.95 -1.97
C ASN A 60 16.10 1.58 -1.83
N THR A 61 15.39 0.49 -2.12
CA THR A 61 15.97 -0.85 -2.07
C THR A 61 16.92 -1.02 -3.26
N PRO A 62 18.18 -1.44 -3.03
CA PRO A 62 19.10 -1.73 -4.12
C PRO A 62 18.52 -2.79 -5.05
N ASP A 63 18.60 -2.55 -6.36
CA ASP A 63 18.14 -3.48 -7.39
C ASP A 63 18.86 -4.85 -7.27
N VAL A 64 20.15 -4.80 -6.91
CA VAL A 64 20.95 -6.00 -6.63
C VAL A 64 21.35 -6.04 -5.17
N ARG A 65 20.98 -7.14 -4.50
CA ARG A 65 21.46 -7.47 -3.15
C ARG A 65 22.88 -8.03 -3.19
N ALA A 66 23.86 -7.14 -3.32
CA ALA A 66 25.28 -7.49 -3.52
C ALA A 66 25.79 -8.57 -2.55
N ASP A 67 25.53 -8.44 -1.25
CA ASP A 67 25.98 -9.40 -0.23
C ASP A 67 25.42 -10.82 -0.45
N LYS A 68 24.15 -10.91 -0.88
CA LYS A 68 23.52 -12.20 -1.19
C LYS A 68 24.16 -12.82 -2.44
N VAL A 69 24.43 -12.01 -3.45
CA VAL A 69 25.07 -12.47 -4.69
C VAL A 69 26.48 -12.97 -4.41
N GLU A 70 27.26 -12.23 -3.64
CA GLU A 70 28.64 -12.61 -3.30
C GLU A 70 28.69 -13.91 -2.49
N SER A 71 27.86 -14.04 -1.45
CA SER A 71 27.80 -15.26 -0.64
C SER A 71 27.40 -16.50 -1.46
N LEU A 72 26.46 -16.37 -2.40
CA LEU A 72 26.11 -17.45 -3.32
C LEU A 72 27.24 -17.74 -4.32
N ARG A 73 27.91 -16.71 -4.83
CA ARG A 73 29.04 -16.87 -5.75
C ARG A 73 30.19 -17.66 -5.12
N ILE A 74 30.50 -17.38 -3.85
CA ILE A 74 31.50 -18.13 -3.08
C ILE A 74 31.08 -19.59 -2.92
N GLN A 75 29.82 -19.87 -2.58
CA GLN A 75 29.31 -21.24 -2.44
C GLN A 75 29.38 -22.02 -3.76
N VAL A 76 29.08 -21.37 -4.89
CA VAL A 76 29.20 -21.98 -6.22
C VAL A 76 30.67 -22.26 -6.55
N ALA A 77 31.58 -21.30 -6.31
CA ALA A 77 33.00 -21.47 -6.57
C ALA A 77 33.62 -22.61 -5.72
N ASN A 78 33.18 -22.73 -4.47
CA ASN A 78 33.63 -23.78 -3.56
C ASN A 78 32.92 -25.13 -3.79
N GLY A 79 31.96 -25.19 -4.72
CA GLY A 79 31.18 -26.41 -5.00
C GLY A 79 30.22 -26.82 -3.88
N THR A 80 29.99 -25.98 -2.87
CA THR A 80 29.09 -26.25 -1.74
C THR A 80 27.66 -25.81 -2.00
N TYR A 81 27.40 -25.14 -3.13
CA TYR A 81 26.05 -24.77 -3.52
C TYR A 81 25.27 -26.02 -3.96
N GLN A 82 24.18 -26.34 -3.25
CA GLN A 82 23.28 -27.44 -3.57
C GLN A 82 21.98 -26.88 -4.16
N PRO A 83 21.72 -27.08 -5.47
CA PRO A 83 20.45 -26.68 -6.08
C PRO A 83 19.29 -27.54 -5.54
N ASP A 84 18.26 -26.91 -4.99
CA ASP A 84 17.04 -27.60 -4.58
C ASP A 84 16.05 -27.70 -5.74
N SER A 85 15.82 -28.92 -6.23
CA SER A 85 14.92 -29.20 -7.35
C SER A 85 13.47 -28.75 -7.09
N ARG A 86 12.99 -28.80 -5.83
CA ARG A 86 11.63 -28.36 -5.48
C ARG A 86 11.51 -26.86 -5.60
N LEU A 87 12.51 -26.11 -5.11
CA LEU A 87 12.53 -24.65 -5.22
C LEU A 87 12.62 -24.20 -6.68
N ILE A 88 13.41 -24.90 -7.50
CA ILE A 88 13.51 -24.63 -8.94
C ILE A 88 12.15 -24.85 -9.62
N ALA A 89 11.50 -25.99 -9.39
CA ALA A 89 10.19 -26.28 -9.96
C ALA A 89 9.12 -25.28 -9.51
N ALA A 90 9.11 -24.92 -8.22
CA ALA A 90 8.20 -23.92 -7.69
C ALA A 90 8.42 -22.52 -8.32
N GLY A 91 9.69 -22.15 -8.56
CA GLY A 91 10.04 -20.93 -9.30
C GLY A 91 9.52 -20.96 -10.72
N LEU A 92 9.77 -22.05 -11.46
CA LEU A 92 9.30 -22.21 -12.84
C LEU A 92 7.78 -22.08 -12.96
N VAL A 93 7.01 -22.74 -12.07
CA VAL A 93 5.54 -22.65 -12.10
C VAL A 93 5.04 -21.23 -11.77
N ARG A 94 5.72 -20.54 -10.86
CA ARG A 94 5.32 -19.18 -10.44
C ARG A 94 5.57 -18.15 -11.54
N GLU A 95 6.74 -18.19 -12.16
CA GLU A 95 7.13 -17.19 -13.16
C GLU A 95 6.54 -17.53 -14.55
N GLU A 96 6.39 -18.81 -14.88
CA GLU A 96 5.97 -19.28 -16.20
C GLU A 96 4.70 -20.15 -16.15
N PRO A 97 3.55 -19.62 -15.70
CA PRO A 97 2.31 -20.37 -15.56
C PRO A 97 1.71 -20.83 -16.90
N GLY A 98 2.23 -20.34 -18.03
CA GLY A 98 1.82 -20.72 -19.38
C GLY A 98 2.53 -21.96 -19.93
N LEU A 99 3.73 -22.29 -19.44
CA LEU A 99 4.52 -23.44 -19.93
C LEU A 99 3.88 -24.80 -19.64
N PHE A 100 2.98 -24.85 -18.65
CA PHE A 100 2.39 -26.09 -18.14
C PHE A 100 0.87 -26.18 -18.35
N ARG A 101 0.27 -25.26 -19.14
CA ARG A 101 -1.12 -25.40 -19.57
C ARG A 101 -1.17 -26.32 -20.79
N ILE A 102 -1.77 -27.49 -20.60
CA ILE A 102 -2.01 -28.53 -21.62
C ILE A 102 -3.38 -28.29 -22.26
#